data_AF-A0A1G0VRC8-F1
#
_entry.id   AF-A0A1G0VRC8-F1
#
_cell.length_a   1.000
_cell.length_b   1.000
_cell.length_c   1.000
_cell.angle_alpha   90.00
_cell.angle_beta   90.00
_cell.angle_gamma   90.00
#
_symmetry.space_group_name_H-M   'P 1'
#
loop_
_entity.id
_entity.type
_entity.pdbx_description
1 polymer ?
#
loop_
_entity_poly.entity_id
_entity_poly.type
_entity_poly.pdbx_seq_one_letter_code
_entity_poly.pdbx_strand_id
1 'polypeptide(L)' 'MALASDDQSVPAANSIIYYQALRKNNVPAEIFIFEKGGHGFAMRNKWTDEQWLFLLDKWLKENKLIFE' A
#
# COMPACT_ATOMS: atom_id res chain seq x y z
N MET A 1 -0.31 -2.36 2.25
CA MET A 1 -1.08 -1.09 2.12
C MET A 1 -0.48 -0.26 0.99
N ALA A 2 -1.28 0.37 0.14
CA ALA A 2 -0.81 1.20 -0.96
C ALA A 2 -1.31 2.64 -0.78
N LEU A 3 -0.45 3.63 -1.01
CA LEU A 3 -0.78 5.06 -0.92
C LEU A 3 0.09 5.90 -1.86
N ALA A 4 -0.34 7.13 -2.12
CA ALA A 4 0.44 8.10 -2.88
C ALA A 4 0.92 9.24 -1.97
N SER A 5 2.19 9.61 -2.09
CA SER A 5 2.80 10.71 -1.34
C SER A 5 2.22 12.08 -1.69
N ASP A 6 1.71 12.23 -2.91
CA ASP A 6 1.08 13.45 -3.40
C ASP A 6 -0.42 13.58 -3.07
N ASP A 7 -1.00 12.65 -2.29
CA ASP A 7 -2.37 12.76 -1.79
C ASP A 7 -2.52 13.99 -0.86
N GLN A 8 -3.20 15.02 -1.38
CA GLN A 8 -3.47 16.27 -0.65
C GLN A 8 -4.71 16.19 0.25
N SER A 9 -5.55 15.17 0.10
CA SER A 9 -6.76 14.98 0.90
C SER A 9 -6.45 14.20 2.18
N VAL A 10 -5.59 13.18 2.09
CA VAL A 10 -5.20 12.32 3.20
C VAL A 10 -3.67 12.18 3.22
N PRO A 11 -2.98 12.80 4.19
CA PRO A 11 -1.52 12.77 4.22
C PRO A 11 -0.95 11.35 4.36
N ALA A 12 0.13 11.07 3.64
CA ALA A 12 0.86 9.80 3.71
C ALA A 12 1.27 9.37 5.13
N ALA A 13 1.46 10.35 6.02
CA ALA A 13 1.77 10.14 7.43
C ALA A 13 0.78 9.20 8.14
N ASN A 14 -0.51 9.21 7.77
CA ASN A 14 -1.52 8.34 8.37
C ASN A 14 -1.17 6.85 8.20
N SER A 15 -0.84 6.45 6.97
CA SER A 15 -0.43 5.09 6.64
C SER A 15 0.93 4.73 7.27
N ILE A 16 1.87 5.68 7.31
CA ILE A 16 3.18 5.47 7.95
C ILE A 16 3.03 5.19 9.45
N ILE A 17 2.23 5.98 10.16
CA ILE A 17 1.94 5.80 11.59
C ILE A 17 1.28 4.44 11.84
N TYR A 18 0.31 4.06 11.00
CA TYR A 18 -0.35 2.76 11.11
C TYR A 18 0.62 1.58 10.92
N TYR A 19 1.47 1.65 9.90
CA TYR A 19 2.50 0.65 9.66
C TYR A 19 3.48 0.54 10.85
N GLN A 20 3.96 1.68 11.36
CA GLN A 20 4.84 1.70 12.53
C GLN A 20 4.18 1.06 13.76
N ALA A 21 2.89 1.32 13.99
CA ALA A 21 2.14 0.72 15.09
C ALA A 21 2.00 -0.81 14.95
N LEU A 22 1.75 -1.32 13.73
CA LEU A 22 1.74 -2.76 13.45
C LEU A 22 3.09 -3.40 13.76
N ARG A 23 4.18 -2.79 13.27
CA ARG A 23 5.55 -3.26 13.51
C ARG A 23 5.89 -3.27 15.01
N LYS A 24 5.51 -2.22 15.74
CA LYS A 24 5.72 -2.14 17.20
C LYS A 24 5.00 -3.26 17.96
N ASN A 25 3.88 -3.76 17.44
CA ASN A 25 3.11 -4.86 18.03
C ASN A 25 3.42 -6.22 17.39
N ASN A 26 4.55 -6.34 16.67
CA ASN A 26 4.99 -7.56 16.00
C ASN A 26 3.98 -8.14 14.99
N VAL A 27 3.12 -7.29 14.42
CA VAL A 27 2.21 -7.70 13.35
C VAL A 27 2.94 -7.58 12.01
N PRO A 28 3.09 -8.67 11.24
CA PRO A 28 3.66 -8.62 9.90
C PRO A 28 2.82 -7.72 8.99
N ALA A 29 3.48 -6.83 8.26
CA ALA A 29 2.81 -5.88 7.38
C ALA A 29 3.78 -5.42 6.29
N GLU A 30 3.22 -5.00 5.15
CA GLU A 30 3.94 -4.37 4.04
C GLU A 30 3.24 -3.08 3.61
N ILE A 31 4.04 -2.08 3.21
CA ILE A 31 3.56 -0.76 2.77
C ILE A 31 4.26 -0.37 1.47
N PHE A 32 3.48 0.10 0.50
CA PHE A 32 3.92 0.60 -0.79
C PHE A 32 3.56 2.08 -0.88
N ILE A 33 4.59 2.92 -1.01
CA ILE A 33 4.44 4.37 -1.09
C ILE A 33 4.84 4.79 -2.51
N PHE A 34 3.85 5.23 -3.29
CA PHE A 34 4.07 5.76 -4.64
C PHE A 34 4.34 7.26 -4.56
N GLU A 35 5.24 7.79 -5.39
CA GLU A 35 5.50 9.23 -5.43
C GLU A 35 4.25 10.01 -5.88
N LYS A 36 3.58 9.50 -6.92
CA LYS A 36 2.39 10.11 -7.54
C LYS A 36 1.24 9.14 -7.64
N GLY A 37 0.03 9.65 -7.48
CA GLY A 37 -1.23 8.89 -7.57
C GLY A 37 -2.45 9.75 -7.26
N GLY A 38 -2.28 10.77 -6.43
CA GLY A 38 -3.36 11.58 -5.88
C GLY A 38 -4.28 10.78 -4.96
N HIS A 39 -5.35 11.43 -4.51
CA HIS A 39 -6.37 10.77 -3.71
C HIS A 39 -7.18 9.77 -4.54
N GLY A 40 -7.34 8.54 -4.04
CA GLY A 40 -8.31 7.59 -4.58
C GLY A 40 -8.01 7.09 -6.00
N PHE A 41 -6.77 6.69 -6.30
CA PHE A 41 -6.42 6.08 -7.60
C PHE A 41 -7.05 4.68 -7.88
N ALA A 42 -7.94 4.22 -7.01
CA ALA A 42 -8.72 2.99 -7.16
C ALA A 42 -7.84 1.78 -7.54
N MET A 43 -8.23 1.02 -8.55
CA MET A 43 -7.50 -0.17 -9.00
C MET A 43 -6.24 0.14 -9.81
N ARG A 44 -6.12 1.34 -10.38
CA ARG A 44 -5.04 1.69 -11.32
C ARG A 44 -4.41 3.04 -10.98
N ASN A 45 -3.15 3.01 -10.56
CA ASN A 45 -2.35 4.22 -10.54
C ASN A 45 -1.87 4.53 -11.96
N LYS A 46 -2.22 5.71 -12.51
CA LYS A 46 -1.90 6.10 -13.89
C LYS A 46 -0.47 6.64 -14.07
N TRP A 47 0.24 6.88 -12.97
CA TRP A 47 1.57 7.51 -12.97
C TRP A 47 2.73 6.52 -12.91
N THR A 48 2.42 5.24 -12.86
CA THR A 48 3.37 4.14 -12.70
C THR A 48 2.78 2.89 -13.34
N ASP A 49 3.65 2.06 -13.91
CA ASP A 49 3.26 0.75 -14.43
C ASP A 49 3.16 -0.29 -13.30
N GLU A 50 3.76 -0.03 -12.14
CA GLU A 50 3.62 -0.83 -10.92
C GLU A 50 2.18 -0.77 -10.39
N GLN A 51 1.38 -1.76 -10.78
CA GLN A 51 0.02 -1.90 -10.28
C GLN A 51 0.02 -2.44 -8.85
N TRP A 52 -0.45 -1.64 -7.91
CA TRP A 52 -0.50 -2.03 -6.49
C TRP A 52 -1.35 -3.28 -6.23
N LEU A 53 -2.33 -3.59 -7.09
CA LEU A 53 -3.11 -4.82 -6.99
C LEU A 53 -2.29 -6.07 -7.28
N PHE A 54 -1.28 -5.99 -8.16
CA PHE A 54 -0.34 -7.09 -8.36
C PHE A 54 0.54 -7.30 -7.12
N LEU A 55 0.99 -6.20 -6.50
CA LEU A 55 1.72 -6.25 -5.25
C LEU A 55 0.87 -6.85 -4.12
N LEU A 56 -0.43 -6.53 -4.08
CA LEU A 56 -1.38 -7.14 -3.15
C LEU A 56 -1.55 -8.64 -3.40
N ASP A 57 -1.75 -9.06 -4.65
CA ASP A 57 -1.88 -10.48 -5.01
C ASP A 57 -0.64 -11.27 -4.55
N LYS A 58 0.55 -10.76 -4.85
CA LYS A 58 1.81 -11.33 -4.40
C LYS A 58 1.86 -11.44 -2.87
N TRP A 59 1.54 -10.37 -2.15
CA TRP A 59 1.53 -10.36 -0.68
C TRP A 59 0.55 -11.39 -0.11
N LEU A 60 -0.66 -11.49 -0.67
CA LEU A 60 -1.68 -12.46 -0.23
C LEU A 60 -1.20 -13.90 -0.42
N LYS A 61 -0.56 -14.21 -1.55
CA LYS A 61 0.03 -15.53 -1.84
C LYS A 61 1.19 -15.85 -0.90
N GLU A 62 2.12 -14.92 -0.71
CA GLU A 62 3.27 -15.10 0.21
C GLU A 62 2.81 -15.34 1.66
N ASN A 63 1.70 -14.72 2.06
CA ASN A 63 1.09 -14.92 3.38
C ASN A 63 0.09 -16.09 3.42
N LYS A 64 -0.05 -16.86 2.33
CA LYS A 64 -0.92 -18.04 2.22
C LYS A 64 -2.40 -17.75 2.53
N LEU A 65 -2.83 -16.54 2.20
CA LEU A 65 -4.22 -16.10 2.36
C LEU A 65 -5.07 -16.43 1.13
N ILE A 66 -4.42 -16.57 -0.03
CA ILE A 66 -4.97 -17.09 -1.27
C ILE A 66 -4.00 -18.11 -1.88
N PHE A 67 -4.49 -18.92 -2.81
CA PHE A 67 -3.70 -19.91 -3.54
C PHE A 67 -3.43 -19.44 -4.97
N GLU A 68 -2.47 -20.07 -5.66
CA GLU A 68 -2.25 -19.88 -7.10
C GLU A 68 -3.40 -20.44 -7.94
#